data_AF-A0A959U687-F1
#
_entry.id   AF-A0A959U687-F1
#
_cell.length_a   1.000
_cell.length_b   1.000
_cell.length_c   1.000
_cell.angle_alpha   90.00
_cell.angle_beta   90.00
_cell.angle_gamma   90.00
#
_symmetry.space_group_name_H-M   'P 1'
#
loop_
_entity.id
_entity.type
_entity.pdbx_description
1 polymer ?
#
loop_
_entity_poly.entity_id
_entity_poly.type
_entity_poly.pdbx_seq_one_letter_code
_entity_poly.pdbx_strand_id
1 'polypeptide(L)'
;MYKVSFIAIILFALTACSPRYHKTFIGEDDIQSTFIKGERYTCDDWENYIPNGYTPMRYVRVNFHFMLDENGEYNFPEQQARTYIRDLVRACNDKLADNKQMNLPEGNDTPALPTRYRIVLTGDPSTGSDGIYFHRDDTACFFDKQKNSGRYGLFDKSMFQYGVGQDSIINIFFLEHHPDSVAAHDDFNVTASGISFATNIKIFGAYYNATTTFYGDEGQPFNKGAWFYAGLVNHEIGHTLGLSHTWRTDDGCDDTPKNPGCWGPNDPPCNGINSNNMMDYNTCQCAISPCQLGKIHANFNMTGSRQRAVLQEKWCDYDPYNRAHIARNTTVTFQGYHDLNSDVVIEEGATLIVRCRLALPADARIIVRPGGTLIIDGGTITNICGEEWEGIEVWESIKYGIKGEVKVARGGIVENARNFTRKTLEE
;
A
#
# COMPACT_ATOMS: atom_id res chain seq x y z
N MET A 1 64.28 40.05 -35.10
CA MET A 1 62.92 40.27 -35.61
C MET A 1 62.06 39.07 -35.25
N TYR A 2 61.29 39.14 -34.15
CA TYR A 2 60.25 38.16 -33.84
C TYR A 2 58.97 38.94 -33.53
N LYS A 3 57.97 38.81 -34.41
CA LYS A 3 56.64 39.36 -34.22
C LYS A 3 55.87 38.40 -33.30
N VAL A 4 55.53 38.84 -32.10
CA VAL A 4 54.57 38.14 -31.25
C VAL A 4 53.20 38.74 -31.54
N SER A 5 52.34 37.92 -32.14
CA SER A 5 50.94 38.26 -32.44
C SER A 5 50.11 38.12 -31.17
N PHE A 6 49.45 39.20 -30.75
CA PHE A 6 48.43 39.17 -29.71
C PHE A 6 47.14 38.60 -30.30
N ILE A 7 46.74 37.40 -29.89
CA ILE A 7 45.42 36.84 -30.15
C ILE A 7 44.48 37.36 -29.06
N ALA A 8 43.53 38.21 -29.43
CA ALA A 8 42.43 38.61 -28.54
C ALA A 8 41.41 37.46 -28.48
N ILE A 9 41.35 36.77 -27.34
CA ILE A 9 40.28 35.81 -27.03
C ILE A 9 39.07 36.62 -26.58
N ILE A 10 38.07 36.75 -27.44
CA ILE A 10 36.76 37.31 -27.09
C ILE A 10 36.00 36.23 -26.32
N LEU A 11 35.93 36.39 -25.00
CA LEU A 11 35.07 35.59 -24.13
C LEU A 11 33.61 36.05 -24.36
N PHE A 12 32.85 35.32 -25.19
CA PHE A 12 31.39 35.49 -25.24
C PHE A 12 30.79 34.95 -23.94
N ALA A 13 30.52 35.85 -23.00
CA ALA A 13 29.67 35.55 -21.86
C ALA A 13 28.23 35.32 -22.38
N LEU A 14 27.88 34.05 -22.63
CA LEU A 14 26.49 33.65 -22.80
C LEU A 14 25.78 33.89 -21.46
N THR A 15 25.16 35.05 -21.31
CA THR A 15 24.20 35.31 -20.25
C THR A 15 23.00 34.40 -20.50
N ALA A 16 23.03 33.20 -19.91
CA ALA A 16 21.87 32.33 -19.85
C ALA A 16 20.79 33.05 -19.02
N CYS A 17 19.92 33.81 -19.69
CA CYS A 17 18.75 34.41 -19.06
C CYS A 17 17.87 33.28 -18.53
N SER A 18 17.86 33.11 -17.20
CA SER A 18 16.88 32.23 -16.57
C SER A 18 15.48 32.78 -16.87
N PRO A 19 14.54 31.94 -17.35
CA PRO A 19 13.20 32.40 -17.67
C PRO A 19 12.54 32.99 -16.43
N ARG A 20 11.95 34.18 -16.57
CA ARG A 20 11.21 34.87 -15.52
C ARG A 20 9.72 34.62 -15.70
N TYR A 21 9.01 34.42 -14.59
CA TYR A 21 7.59 34.09 -14.58
C TYR A 21 6.82 35.05 -13.67
N HIS A 22 5.61 35.44 -14.09
CA HIS A 22 4.57 35.87 -13.16
C HIS A 22 3.88 34.64 -12.59
N LYS A 23 3.59 34.65 -11.28
CA LYS A 23 2.96 33.53 -10.57
C LYS A 23 1.76 34.07 -9.82
N THR A 24 0.62 33.41 -9.98
CA THR A 24 -0.64 33.89 -9.41
C THR A 24 -1.46 32.70 -8.95
N PHE A 25 -1.93 32.75 -7.71
CA PHE A 25 -3.00 31.85 -7.28
C PHE A 25 -4.31 32.28 -7.93
N ILE A 26 -5.02 31.33 -8.52
CA ILE A 26 -6.27 31.61 -9.22
C ILE A 26 -7.48 31.34 -8.32
N GLY A 27 -8.52 32.16 -8.46
CA GLY A 27 -9.82 31.96 -7.81
C GLY A 27 -10.86 31.37 -8.77
N GLU A 28 -12.12 31.33 -8.33
CA GLU A 28 -13.23 30.82 -9.15
C GLU A 28 -13.43 31.64 -10.44
N ASP A 29 -13.29 32.97 -10.36
CA ASP A 29 -13.45 33.90 -11.49
C ASP A 29 -12.41 33.68 -12.62
N ASP A 30 -11.30 32.99 -12.33
CA ASP A 30 -10.21 32.74 -13.29
C ASP A 30 -10.39 31.41 -14.07
N ILE A 31 -11.35 30.57 -13.68
CA ILE A 31 -11.53 29.22 -14.25
C ILE A 31 -12.38 29.28 -15.52
N GLN A 32 -11.87 28.63 -16.56
CA GLN A 32 -12.66 28.36 -17.75
C GLN A 32 -13.61 27.19 -17.49
N SER A 33 -14.89 27.48 -17.31
CA SER A 33 -15.92 26.44 -17.18
C SER A 33 -16.49 26.08 -18.54
N THR A 34 -16.57 24.78 -18.82
CA THR A 34 -17.36 24.26 -19.94
C THR A 34 -18.42 23.32 -19.37
N PHE A 35 -19.68 23.73 -19.47
CA PHE A 35 -20.78 22.86 -19.06
C PHE A 35 -20.95 21.74 -20.09
N ILE A 36 -20.53 20.53 -19.71
CA ILE A 36 -20.76 19.31 -20.48
C ILE A 36 -21.76 18.48 -19.71
N LYS A 37 -22.93 18.22 -20.32
CA LYS A 37 -23.92 17.29 -19.79
C LYS A 37 -23.38 15.86 -20.00
N GLY A 38 -23.12 15.15 -18.91
CA GLY A 38 -22.63 13.77 -18.95
C GLY A 38 -22.73 13.11 -17.58
N GLU A 39 -22.71 11.77 -17.57
CA GLU A 39 -22.69 11.01 -16.32
C GLU A 39 -21.35 11.21 -15.58
N ARG A 40 -21.41 11.19 -14.24
CA ARG A 40 -20.21 11.20 -13.41
C ARG A 40 -19.46 9.88 -13.58
N TYR A 41 -18.14 9.94 -13.49
CA TYR A 41 -17.29 8.75 -13.58
C TYR A 41 -17.50 7.81 -12.38
N THR A 42 -17.34 6.51 -12.62
CA THR A 42 -17.21 5.49 -11.56
C THR A 42 -15.82 5.60 -10.95
N CYS A 43 -15.77 5.76 -9.62
CA CYS A 43 -14.53 5.95 -8.87
C CYS A 43 -14.11 4.70 -8.08
N ASP A 44 -14.85 3.61 -8.22
CA ASP A 44 -14.72 2.35 -7.48
C ASP A 44 -14.10 1.21 -8.30
N ASP A 45 -13.87 1.42 -9.59
CA ASP A 45 -13.19 0.43 -10.45
C ASP A 45 -11.72 0.26 -10.04
N TRP A 46 -11.34 -0.95 -9.65
CA TRP A 46 -10.00 -1.27 -9.12
C TRP A 46 -8.88 -1.00 -10.14
N GLU A 47 -9.18 -1.08 -11.44
CA GLU A 47 -8.24 -0.84 -12.54
C GLU A 47 -7.62 0.56 -12.48
N ASN A 48 -8.39 1.52 -11.96
CA ASN A 48 -7.98 2.92 -11.80
C ASN A 48 -6.97 3.12 -10.65
N TYR A 49 -6.69 2.07 -9.88
CA TYR A 49 -5.82 2.08 -8.71
C TYR A 49 -4.60 1.15 -8.88
N ILE A 50 -4.41 0.54 -10.05
CA ILE A 50 -3.21 -0.23 -10.35
C ILE A 50 -1.97 0.67 -10.14
N PRO A 51 -0.98 0.24 -9.34
CA PRO A 51 0.16 1.09 -8.98
C PRO A 51 0.92 1.63 -10.19
N ASN A 52 1.21 2.93 -10.15
CA ASN A 52 1.98 3.63 -11.17
C ASN A 52 2.96 4.65 -10.55
N GLY A 53 3.49 5.56 -11.38
CA GLY A 53 4.43 6.61 -10.95
C GLY A 53 3.86 7.59 -9.92
N TYR A 54 2.53 7.74 -9.86
CA TYR A 54 1.79 8.65 -8.98
C TYR A 54 1.16 7.94 -7.78
N THR A 55 1.34 6.62 -7.64
CA THR A 55 0.87 5.87 -6.48
C THR A 55 1.87 6.02 -5.33
N PRO A 56 1.50 6.69 -4.23
CA PRO A 56 2.39 6.86 -3.07
C PRO A 56 2.58 5.54 -2.32
N MET A 57 3.68 5.44 -1.57
CA MET A 57 3.87 4.33 -0.63
C MET A 57 2.86 4.43 0.52
N ARG A 58 2.16 3.34 0.83
CA ARG A 58 1.26 3.22 1.98
C ARG A 58 1.89 2.38 3.08
N TYR A 59 1.60 2.69 4.34
CA TYR A 59 2.14 1.97 5.49
C TYR A 59 0.98 1.41 6.32
N VAL A 60 0.83 0.08 6.30
CA VAL A 60 -0.21 -0.66 7.02
C VAL A 60 0.25 -0.89 8.45
N ARG A 61 -0.49 -0.36 9.43
CA ARG A 61 -0.18 -0.49 10.85
C ARG A 61 -0.51 -1.88 11.33
N VAL A 62 0.47 -2.54 11.94
CA VAL A 62 0.33 -3.87 12.53
C VAL A 62 0.87 -3.89 13.94
N ASN A 63 0.30 -4.74 14.80
CA ASN A 63 0.86 -5.09 16.10
C ASN A 63 0.79 -6.61 16.31
N PHE A 64 1.53 -7.10 17.31
CA PHE A 64 1.73 -8.53 17.51
C PHE A 64 1.42 -8.91 18.96
N HIS A 65 0.68 -10.00 19.13
CA HIS A 65 0.20 -10.50 20.41
C HIS A 65 0.66 -11.94 20.59
N PHE A 66 1.53 -12.19 21.55
CA PHE A 66 1.95 -13.54 21.93
C PHE A 66 1.02 -14.05 23.02
N MET A 67 0.32 -15.13 22.73
CA MET A 67 -0.54 -15.78 23.71
C MET A 67 0.25 -16.89 24.40
N LEU A 68 0.41 -16.79 25.71
CA LEU A 68 1.13 -17.73 26.56
C LEU A 68 0.14 -18.34 27.57
N ASP A 69 0.50 -19.48 28.12
CA ASP A 69 -0.20 -20.03 29.29
C ASP A 69 0.01 -19.12 30.53
N GLU A 70 -0.67 -19.42 31.64
CA GLU A 70 -0.56 -18.66 32.89
C GLU A 70 0.89 -18.62 33.44
N ASN A 71 1.66 -19.67 33.18
CA ASN A 71 3.07 -19.78 33.57
C ASN A 71 4.01 -18.95 32.68
N GLY A 72 3.54 -18.50 31.50
CA GLY A 72 4.34 -17.78 30.51
C GLY A 72 5.16 -18.70 29.60
N GLU A 73 4.73 -19.95 29.45
CA GLU A 73 5.29 -20.98 28.58
C GLU A 73 4.52 -21.09 27.25
N TYR A 74 4.91 -22.07 26.43
CA TYR A 74 4.28 -22.43 25.15
C TYR A 74 4.19 -21.31 24.10
N ASN A 75 5.06 -20.30 24.21
CA ASN A 75 5.31 -19.34 23.16
C ASN A 75 6.71 -18.72 23.34
N PHE A 76 7.07 -17.78 22.46
CA PHE A 76 8.35 -17.09 22.55
C PHE A 76 8.50 -16.31 23.88
N PRO A 77 9.63 -16.46 24.59
CA PRO A 77 10.02 -15.54 25.66
C PRO A 77 10.14 -14.11 25.13
N GLU A 78 9.83 -13.10 25.95
CA GLU A 78 9.67 -11.71 25.48
C GLU A 78 10.82 -11.18 24.63
N GLN A 79 12.06 -11.34 25.09
CA GLN A 79 13.22 -10.84 24.36
C GLN A 79 13.39 -11.53 23.00
N GLN A 80 13.12 -12.84 22.93
CA GLN A 80 13.20 -13.61 21.69
C GLN A 80 12.07 -13.22 20.74
N ALA A 81 10.86 -13.06 21.25
CA ALA A 81 9.69 -12.57 20.51
C ALA A 81 9.97 -11.21 19.86
N ARG A 82 10.53 -10.25 20.61
CA ARG A 82 10.84 -8.92 20.09
C ARG A 82 11.87 -8.96 18.96
N THR A 83 12.87 -9.84 19.02
CA THR A 83 13.82 -10.05 17.91
C THR A 83 13.12 -10.71 16.73
N TYR A 84 12.36 -11.78 16.98
CA TYR A 84 11.63 -12.52 15.96
C TYR A 84 10.67 -11.62 15.16
N ILE A 85 9.89 -10.77 15.83
CA ILE A 85 8.97 -9.85 15.17
C ILE A 85 9.69 -8.80 14.32
N ARG A 86 10.83 -8.26 14.79
CA ARG A 86 11.60 -7.31 13.98
C ARG A 86 12.14 -7.95 12.71
N ASP A 87 12.61 -9.19 12.81
CA ASP A 87 13.06 -9.96 11.64
C ASP A 87 11.89 -10.34 10.72
N LEU A 88 10.72 -10.66 11.29
CA LEU A 88 9.50 -10.98 10.54
C LEU A 88 8.99 -9.77 9.77
N VAL A 89 8.87 -8.62 10.42
CA VAL A 89 8.44 -7.37 9.77
C VAL A 89 9.40 -6.99 8.65
N ARG A 90 10.71 -7.17 8.85
CA ARG A 90 11.71 -6.98 7.79
C ARG A 90 11.46 -7.96 6.63
N ALA A 91 11.37 -9.25 6.90
CA ALA A 91 11.18 -10.27 5.88
C ALA A 91 9.86 -10.10 5.10
N CYS A 92 8.76 -9.72 5.78
CA CYS A 92 7.49 -9.37 5.13
C CYS A 92 7.68 -8.21 4.16
N ASN A 93 8.35 -7.15 4.60
CA ASN A 93 8.59 -5.96 3.79
C ASN A 93 9.58 -6.20 2.64
N ASP A 94 10.57 -7.07 2.83
CA ASP A 94 11.50 -7.49 1.77
C ASP A 94 10.74 -8.25 0.67
N LYS A 95 9.85 -9.19 1.05
CA LYS A 95 8.97 -9.88 0.09
C LYS A 95 8.03 -8.91 -0.64
N LEU A 96 7.43 -7.94 0.07
CA LEU A 96 6.60 -6.91 -0.56
C LEU A 96 7.41 -5.97 -1.47
N ALA A 97 8.68 -5.76 -1.18
CA ALA A 97 9.58 -4.95 -2.01
C ALA A 97 9.99 -5.65 -3.29
N ASP A 98 10.17 -6.96 -3.22
CA ASP A 98 10.63 -7.81 -4.31
C ASP A 98 9.46 -8.63 -4.89
N ASN A 99 8.41 -7.92 -5.36
CA ASN A 99 7.25 -8.54 -6.00
C ASN A 99 7.70 -9.32 -7.24
N LYS A 100 7.45 -10.62 -7.26
CA LYS A 100 7.82 -11.49 -8.38
C LYS A 100 6.75 -11.47 -9.45
N GLN A 101 7.17 -11.73 -10.68
CA GLN A 101 6.25 -12.04 -11.77
C GLN A 101 5.50 -13.33 -11.44
N MET A 102 4.21 -13.38 -11.77
CA MET A 102 3.43 -14.59 -11.55
C MET A 102 3.91 -15.72 -12.47
N ASN A 103 3.95 -16.92 -11.93
CA ASN A 103 4.32 -18.11 -12.68
C ASN A 103 3.18 -18.66 -13.53
N LEU A 104 1.93 -18.50 -13.08
CA LEU A 104 0.75 -19.01 -13.76
C LEU A 104 0.03 -17.88 -14.51
N PRO A 105 -0.50 -18.13 -15.72
CA PRO A 105 -0.38 -19.38 -16.46
C PRO A 105 1.04 -19.58 -17.01
N GLU A 106 1.36 -20.75 -17.54
CA GLU A 106 2.64 -20.94 -18.23
C GLU A 106 2.85 -19.88 -19.32
N GLY A 107 3.99 -19.19 -19.28
CA GLY A 107 4.25 -18.05 -20.16
C GLY A 107 3.59 -16.73 -19.75
N ASN A 108 3.14 -16.60 -18.49
CA ASN A 108 2.57 -15.36 -17.96
C ASN A 108 3.47 -14.15 -18.25
N ASP A 109 2.91 -13.12 -18.90
CA ASP A 109 3.55 -11.85 -19.26
C ASP A 109 3.00 -10.66 -18.47
N THR A 110 2.15 -10.91 -17.48
CA THR A 110 1.61 -9.92 -16.56
C THR A 110 2.76 -9.25 -15.79
N PRO A 111 2.87 -7.92 -15.80
CA PRO A 111 4.00 -7.23 -15.21
C PRO A 111 4.01 -7.34 -13.68
N ALA A 112 5.19 -7.57 -13.11
CA ALA A 112 5.42 -7.44 -11.68
C ALA A 112 5.54 -5.97 -11.30
N LEU A 113 4.45 -5.36 -10.82
CA LEU A 113 4.43 -3.96 -10.42
C LEU A 113 4.96 -3.78 -8.99
N PRO A 114 5.56 -2.61 -8.67
CA PRO A 114 5.86 -2.25 -7.30
C PRO A 114 4.58 -2.27 -6.45
N THR A 115 4.61 -2.99 -5.32
CA THR A 115 3.41 -3.15 -4.47
C THR A 115 2.90 -1.83 -3.88
N ARG A 116 3.79 -0.86 -3.67
CA ARG A 116 3.50 0.46 -3.06
C ARG A 116 2.81 0.39 -1.69
N TYR A 117 3.01 -0.68 -0.92
CA TYR A 117 2.71 -0.68 0.50
C TYR A 117 3.71 -1.50 1.32
N ARG A 118 3.85 -1.15 2.60
CA ARG A 118 4.67 -1.86 3.59
C ARG A 118 3.88 -2.02 4.88
N ILE A 119 4.26 -2.98 5.71
CA ILE A 119 3.75 -3.08 7.08
C ILE A 119 4.67 -2.33 8.03
N VAL A 120 4.10 -1.68 9.04
CA VAL A 120 4.84 -0.94 10.07
C VAL A 120 4.38 -1.36 11.45
N LEU A 121 5.34 -1.78 12.27
CA LEU A 121 5.11 -2.13 13.66
C LEU A 121 4.63 -0.89 14.42
N THR A 122 3.45 -0.97 15.02
CA THR A 122 2.78 0.15 15.66
C THR A 122 2.28 -0.24 17.05
N GLY A 123 2.79 0.41 18.08
CA GLY A 123 2.26 0.28 19.45
C GLY A 123 1.22 1.34 19.78
N ASP A 124 0.63 1.22 20.97
CA ASP A 124 -0.21 2.25 21.55
C ASP A 124 0.66 3.50 21.87
N PRO A 125 0.39 4.65 21.23
CA PRO A 125 1.13 5.88 21.49
C PRO A 125 0.97 6.38 22.92
N SER A 126 -0.15 6.08 23.59
CA SER A 126 -0.44 6.54 24.95
C SER A 126 0.40 5.81 26.01
N THR A 127 0.80 4.57 25.73
CA THR A 127 1.63 3.77 26.64
C THR A 127 3.10 3.74 26.23
N GLY A 128 3.45 4.25 25.05
CA GLY A 128 4.79 4.12 24.48
C GLY A 128 5.17 2.67 24.15
N SER A 129 4.18 1.82 23.87
CA SER A 129 4.40 0.40 23.55
C SER A 129 5.20 0.26 22.24
N ASP A 130 5.99 -0.81 22.13
CA ASP A 130 6.70 -1.16 20.91
C ASP A 130 5.84 -1.93 19.89
N GLY A 131 4.55 -2.14 20.18
CA GLY A 131 3.62 -2.87 19.32
C GLY A 131 3.72 -4.39 19.44
N ILE A 132 4.40 -4.88 20.49
CA ILE A 132 4.57 -6.31 20.76
C ILE A 132 4.11 -6.60 22.20
N TYR A 133 3.00 -7.31 22.30
CA TYR A 133 2.28 -7.58 23.54
C TYR A 133 2.33 -9.07 23.93
N PHE A 134 2.26 -9.34 25.22
CA PHE A 134 2.32 -10.68 25.80
C PHE A 134 1.14 -10.86 26.75
N HIS A 135 0.39 -11.95 26.56
CA HIS A 135 -0.83 -12.23 27.31
C HIS A 135 -0.75 -13.62 27.90
N ARG A 136 -0.98 -13.73 29.21
CA ARG A 136 -1.02 -15.00 29.95
C ARG A 136 -2.47 -15.37 30.19
N ASP A 137 -2.97 -16.35 29.46
CA ASP A 137 -4.37 -16.78 29.52
C ASP A 137 -4.52 -18.20 28.97
N ASP A 138 -4.62 -19.18 29.87
CA ASP A 138 -4.86 -20.58 29.51
C ASP A 138 -6.11 -20.77 28.65
N THR A 139 -7.07 -19.85 28.68
CA THR A 139 -8.32 -19.96 27.93
C THR A 139 -8.22 -19.52 26.48
N ALA A 140 -7.18 -18.77 26.12
CA ALA A 140 -7.02 -18.15 24.81
C ALA A 140 -5.65 -18.38 24.15
N CYS A 141 -4.77 -19.19 24.74
CA CYS A 141 -3.38 -19.34 24.28
C CYS A 141 -3.08 -20.45 23.28
N PHE A 142 -4.00 -21.40 23.09
CA PHE A 142 -3.75 -22.56 22.23
C PHE A 142 -4.63 -22.61 20.98
N PHE A 143 -4.14 -23.36 20.01
CA PHE A 143 -4.87 -23.80 18.82
C PHE A 143 -4.94 -25.32 18.78
N ASP A 144 -6.13 -25.86 18.55
CA ASP A 144 -6.35 -27.28 18.31
C ASP A 144 -6.77 -27.48 16.86
N LYS A 145 -5.82 -27.96 16.04
CA LYS A 145 -6.02 -28.20 14.61
C LYS A 145 -7.15 -29.20 14.30
N GLN A 146 -7.53 -30.05 15.26
CA GLN A 146 -8.63 -31.00 15.07
C GLN A 146 -10.02 -30.37 15.28
N LYS A 147 -10.08 -29.13 15.81
CA LYS A 147 -11.33 -28.44 16.12
C LYS A 147 -11.55 -27.25 15.20
N ASN A 148 -12.68 -27.28 14.49
CA ASN A 148 -13.15 -26.11 13.74
C ASN A 148 -13.87 -25.09 14.65
N SER A 149 -14.50 -25.52 15.74
CA SER A 149 -15.30 -24.65 16.61
C SER A 149 -15.10 -24.97 18.10
N GLY A 150 -15.57 -24.08 18.97
CA GLY A 150 -15.32 -24.16 20.41
C GLY A 150 -13.94 -23.66 20.80
N ARG A 151 -13.62 -23.77 22.10
CA ARG A 151 -12.34 -23.30 22.66
C ARG A 151 -11.15 -23.93 21.93
N TYR A 152 -10.16 -23.10 21.60
CA TYR A 152 -8.96 -23.41 20.81
C TYR A 152 -9.22 -23.78 19.35
N GLY A 153 -10.47 -23.83 18.90
CA GLY A 153 -10.77 -24.13 17.50
C GLY A 153 -10.29 -23.04 16.54
N LEU A 154 -10.28 -23.37 15.25
CA LEU A 154 -9.88 -22.43 14.18
C LEU A 154 -10.63 -21.10 14.27
N PHE A 155 -11.96 -21.17 14.48
CA PHE A 155 -12.85 -20.01 14.58
C PHE A 155 -13.03 -19.45 15.99
N ASP A 156 -12.27 -19.93 16.99
CA ASP A 156 -12.25 -19.31 18.32
C ASP A 156 -11.64 -17.90 18.23
N LYS A 157 -12.31 -16.94 18.87
CA LYS A 157 -11.99 -15.50 18.86
C LYS A 157 -11.70 -14.95 20.26
N SER A 158 -11.64 -15.82 21.28
CA SER A 158 -11.39 -15.45 22.68
C SER A 158 -10.20 -14.49 22.84
N MET A 159 -9.10 -14.73 22.12
CA MET A 159 -7.89 -13.91 22.15
C MET A 159 -8.08 -12.48 21.62
N PHE A 160 -9.09 -12.19 20.80
CA PHE A 160 -9.27 -10.85 20.22
C PHE A 160 -9.65 -9.79 21.26
N GLN A 161 -10.06 -10.19 22.46
CA GLN A 161 -10.26 -9.28 23.58
C GLN A 161 -8.99 -8.51 23.96
N TYR A 162 -7.81 -9.05 23.65
CA TYR A 162 -6.51 -8.44 23.93
C TYR A 162 -6.04 -7.47 22.85
N GLY A 163 -6.76 -7.33 21.73
CA GLY A 163 -6.35 -6.48 20.61
C GLY A 163 -6.30 -5.00 21.01
N VAL A 164 -5.26 -4.31 20.55
CA VAL A 164 -5.00 -2.88 20.77
C VAL A 164 -5.26 -2.10 19.47
N GLY A 165 -6.00 -0.99 19.56
CA GLY A 165 -6.32 -0.14 18.40
C GLY A 165 -7.06 -0.88 17.30
N GLN A 166 -8.02 -1.76 17.64
CA GLN A 166 -8.64 -2.71 16.69
C GLN A 166 -9.42 -2.05 15.54
N ASP A 167 -9.73 -0.76 15.67
CA ASP A 167 -10.35 0.07 14.64
C ASP A 167 -9.36 0.60 13.59
N SER A 168 -8.06 0.57 13.90
CA SER A 168 -7.03 1.34 13.20
C SER A 168 -5.68 0.62 13.06
N ILE A 169 -5.53 -0.59 13.61
CA ILE A 169 -4.32 -1.41 13.58
C ILE A 169 -4.72 -2.87 13.34
N ILE A 170 -4.00 -3.56 12.46
CA ILE A 170 -4.16 -5.01 12.29
C ILE A 170 -3.49 -5.72 13.47
N ASN A 171 -4.24 -6.53 14.20
CA ASN A 171 -3.77 -7.26 15.36
C ASN A 171 -3.44 -8.72 15.01
N ILE A 172 -2.18 -9.13 15.18
CA ILE A 172 -1.69 -10.44 14.78
C ILE A 172 -1.36 -11.27 16.01
N PHE A 173 -2.18 -12.29 16.28
CA PHE A 173 -2.09 -13.18 17.42
C PHE A 173 -1.29 -14.44 17.09
N PHE A 174 -0.25 -14.70 17.84
CA PHE A 174 0.60 -15.89 17.73
C PHE A 174 0.14 -16.91 18.76
N LEU A 175 -0.31 -18.07 18.28
CA LEU A 175 -0.77 -19.18 19.11
C LEU A 175 0.00 -20.45 18.74
N GLU A 176 0.25 -21.32 19.72
CA GLU A 176 0.85 -22.62 19.48
C GLU A 176 -0.19 -23.74 19.49
N HIS A 177 0.17 -24.88 18.89
CA HIS A 177 -0.69 -26.06 18.94
C HIS A 177 -0.81 -26.55 20.39
N HIS A 178 -2.01 -26.96 20.78
CA HIS A 178 -2.28 -27.43 22.13
C HIS A 178 -1.32 -28.58 22.51
N PRO A 179 -0.67 -28.55 23.69
CA PRO A 179 0.34 -29.53 24.07
C PRO A 179 -0.21 -30.96 24.07
N ASP A 180 -1.43 -31.16 24.55
CA ASP A 180 -2.07 -32.48 24.51
C ASP A 180 -2.24 -33.01 23.08
N SER A 181 -2.56 -32.15 22.10
CA SER A 181 -2.70 -32.58 20.70
C SER A 181 -1.36 -33.01 20.11
N VAL A 182 -0.28 -32.30 20.47
CA VAL A 182 1.10 -32.63 20.09
C VAL A 182 1.55 -33.94 20.76
N ALA A 183 1.23 -34.14 22.03
CA ALA A 183 1.64 -35.32 22.79
C ALA A 183 0.81 -36.58 22.47
N ALA A 184 -0.44 -36.42 22.03
CA ALA A 184 -1.36 -37.53 21.80
C ALA A 184 -1.13 -38.29 20.48
N HIS A 185 -0.33 -37.75 19.54
CA HIS A 185 -0.10 -38.37 18.24
C HIS A 185 1.39 -38.30 17.89
N ASP A 186 2.03 -39.48 17.79
CA ASP A 186 3.45 -39.60 17.41
C ASP A 186 3.74 -39.04 16.00
N ASP A 187 2.71 -38.87 15.17
CA ASP A 187 2.74 -38.29 13.82
C ASP A 187 2.14 -36.87 13.74
N PHE A 188 1.95 -36.17 14.87
CA PHE A 188 1.39 -34.82 14.88
C PHE A 188 2.28 -33.84 14.12
N ASN A 189 1.85 -33.45 12.93
CA ASN A 189 2.56 -32.46 12.12
C ASN A 189 2.17 -31.04 12.55
N VAL A 190 3.06 -30.38 13.31
CA VAL A 190 2.95 -28.96 13.65
C VAL A 190 3.11 -28.10 12.38
N THR A 191 1.98 -27.74 11.79
CA THR A 191 1.95 -26.94 10.57
C THR A 191 1.92 -25.44 10.87
N ALA A 192 2.71 -24.69 10.10
CA ALA A 192 2.53 -23.25 9.95
C ALA A 192 1.21 -22.98 9.22
N SER A 193 0.33 -22.19 9.84
CA SER A 193 -0.97 -21.85 9.26
C SER A 193 -1.48 -20.53 9.84
N GLY A 194 -2.45 -19.93 9.16
CA GLY A 194 -3.03 -18.65 9.57
C GLY A 194 -4.51 -18.56 9.21
N ILE A 195 -5.18 -17.58 9.80
CA ILE A 195 -6.53 -17.20 9.43
C ILE A 195 -6.78 -15.72 9.77
N SER A 196 -7.36 -15.00 8.81
CA SER A 196 -7.74 -13.60 8.95
C SER A 196 -9.23 -13.42 9.30
N PHE A 197 -9.51 -12.47 10.20
CA PHE A 197 -10.82 -12.02 10.67
C PHE A 197 -10.89 -10.49 10.63
N ALA A 198 -11.13 -9.93 9.45
CA ALA A 198 -11.06 -8.48 9.23
C ALA A 198 -9.69 -7.94 9.70
N THR A 199 -9.62 -7.16 10.79
CA THR A 199 -8.38 -6.59 11.33
C THR A 199 -7.69 -7.47 12.37
N ASN A 200 -8.21 -8.65 12.70
CA ASN A 200 -7.57 -9.61 13.60
C ASN A 200 -7.08 -10.83 12.83
N ILE A 201 -5.83 -11.25 13.04
CA ILE A 201 -5.21 -12.40 12.37
C ILE A 201 -4.71 -13.38 13.43
N LYS A 202 -4.90 -14.68 13.21
CA LYS A 202 -4.26 -15.74 14.00
C LYS A 202 -3.15 -16.38 13.18
N ILE A 203 -1.99 -16.58 13.78
CA ILE A 203 -0.82 -17.28 13.22
C ILE A 203 -0.47 -18.43 14.16
N PHE A 204 -0.26 -19.61 13.59
CA PHE A 204 -0.12 -20.85 14.34
C PHE A 204 1.26 -21.50 14.18
N GLY A 205 1.84 -21.96 15.29
CA GLY A 205 2.99 -22.87 15.29
C GLY A 205 4.36 -22.21 15.10
N ALA A 206 4.45 -20.89 15.22
CA ALA A 206 5.66 -20.13 14.93
C ALA A 206 6.79 -20.42 15.93
N TYR A 207 6.47 -20.54 17.21
CA TYR A 207 7.44 -20.83 18.25
C TYR A 207 8.01 -22.24 18.10
N TYR A 208 7.15 -23.25 17.90
CA TYR A 208 7.60 -24.61 17.64
C TYR A 208 8.53 -24.67 16.42
N ASN A 209 8.13 -24.04 15.30
CA ASN A 209 8.91 -24.07 14.07
C ASN A 209 10.25 -23.29 14.19
N ALA A 210 10.30 -22.23 15.00
CA ALA A 210 11.52 -21.47 15.22
C ALA A 210 12.49 -22.18 16.17
N THR A 211 12.00 -23.02 17.09
CA THR A 211 12.83 -23.71 18.10
C THR A 211 13.13 -25.16 17.76
N THR A 212 12.43 -25.75 16.78
CA THR A 212 12.69 -27.10 16.29
C THR A 212 13.76 -27.11 15.21
N THR A 213 14.75 -28.00 15.37
CA THR A 213 15.75 -28.29 14.34
C THR A 213 15.18 -29.22 13.29
N PHE A 214 15.12 -28.74 12.05
CA PHE A 214 14.81 -29.52 10.86
C PHE A 214 16.10 -29.84 10.09
N TYR A 215 16.03 -30.78 9.14
CA TYR A 215 17.15 -31.16 8.31
C TYR A 215 16.77 -31.02 6.84
N GLY A 216 17.60 -30.35 6.04
CA GLY A 216 17.38 -30.24 4.60
C GLY A 216 17.81 -31.51 3.86
N ASP A 217 17.65 -31.52 2.54
CA ASP A 217 17.91 -32.70 1.70
C ASP A 217 19.37 -33.21 1.80
N GLU A 218 20.34 -32.33 2.06
CA GLU A 218 21.76 -32.68 2.26
C GLU A 218 22.12 -32.90 3.74
N GLY A 219 21.13 -32.96 4.64
CA GLY A 219 21.31 -33.26 6.06
C GLY A 219 21.78 -32.08 6.93
N GLN A 220 21.82 -30.86 6.39
CA GLN A 220 22.15 -29.64 7.13
C GLN A 220 21.01 -29.24 8.10
N PRO A 221 21.32 -28.95 9.38
CA PRO A 221 20.31 -28.49 10.32
C PRO A 221 19.86 -27.06 10.01
N PHE A 222 18.57 -26.79 10.14
CA PHE A 222 18.00 -25.45 10.03
C PHE A 222 16.74 -25.30 10.88
N ASN A 223 16.39 -24.05 11.23
CA ASN A 223 15.15 -23.72 11.93
C ASN A 223 14.27 -22.87 11.02
N LYS A 224 12.96 -23.03 11.12
CA LYS A 224 11.97 -22.24 10.35
C LYS A 224 11.67 -20.94 11.11
N GLY A 225 12.61 -19.99 10.98
CA GLY A 225 12.54 -18.69 11.65
C GLY A 225 11.55 -17.71 11.01
N ALA A 226 11.70 -16.43 11.34
CA ALA A 226 10.82 -15.35 10.90
C ALA A 226 10.63 -15.28 9.36
N TRP A 227 11.70 -15.54 8.60
CA TRP A 227 11.67 -15.57 7.13
C TRP A 227 10.66 -16.58 6.56
N PHE A 228 10.45 -17.70 7.27
CA PHE A 228 9.55 -18.77 6.85
C PHE A 228 8.08 -18.35 6.98
N TYR A 229 7.76 -17.54 8.00
CA TYR A 229 6.41 -17.05 8.26
C TYR A 229 6.04 -15.79 7.47
N ALA A 230 7.01 -15.13 6.85
CA ALA A 230 6.77 -13.85 6.17
C ALA A 230 5.74 -13.94 5.03
N GLY A 231 5.78 -15.01 4.23
CA GLY A 231 4.79 -15.26 3.17
C GLY A 231 3.38 -15.45 3.75
N LEU A 232 3.27 -16.27 4.79
CA LEU A 232 2.01 -16.57 5.47
C LEU A 232 1.40 -15.32 6.10
N VAL A 233 2.20 -14.50 6.78
CA VAL A 233 1.71 -13.25 7.38
C VAL A 233 1.24 -12.28 6.30
N ASN A 234 1.99 -12.13 5.20
CA ASN A 234 1.56 -11.30 4.07
C ASN A 234 0.27 -11.84 3.41
N HIS A 235 0.09 -13.15 3.33
CA HIS A 235 -1.15 -13.80 2.85
C HIS A 235 -2.35 -13.41 3.72
N GLU A 236 -2.24 -13.56 5.04
CA GLU A 236 -3.35 -13.22 5.95
C GLU A 236 -3.65 -11.72 5.97
N ILE A 237 -2.62 -10.88 5.86
CA ILE A 237 -2.78 -9.43 5.66
C ILE A 237 -3.47 -9.17 4.32
N GLY A 238 -3.12 -9.91 3.25
CA GLY A 238 -3.80 -9.84 1.95
C GLY A 238 -5.31 -10.00 2.08
N HIS A 239 -5.78 -10.95 2.89
CA HIS A 239 -7.21 -11.09 3.21
C HIS A 239 -7.79 -9.86 3.91
N THR A 240 -7.10 -9.31 4.92
CA THR A 240 -7.51 -8.06 5.58
C THR A 240 -7.63 -6.90 4.59
N LEU A 241 -6.74 -6.85 3.59
CA LEU A 241 -6.69 -5.82 2.56
C LEU A 241 -7.68 -6.04 1.39
N GLY A 242 -8.49 -7.11 1.45
CA GLY A 242 -9.59 -7.36 0.51
C GLY A 242 -9.29 -8.37 -0.60
N LEU A 243 -8.21 -9.16 -0.46
CA LEU A 243 -7.91 -10.25 -1.39
C LEU A 243 -8.58 -11.56 -0.97
N SER A 244 -8.87 -12.40 -1.95
CA SER A 244 -9.41 -13.75 -1.77
C SER A 244 -8.43 -14.78 -2.32
N HIS A 245 -8.63 -16.05 -1.94
CA HIS A 245 -7.85 -17.15 -2.52
C HIS A 245 -8.09 -17.29 -4.02
N THR A 246 -7.02 -17.42 -4.79
CA THR A 246 -7.03 -17.52 -6.27
C THR A 246 -7.47 -18.88 -6.81
N TRP A 247 -7.70 -19.87 -5.94
CA TRP A 247 -8.00 -21.26 -6.33
C TRP A 247 -9.42 -21.72 -6.02
N ARG A 248 -10.07 -21.11 -5.01
CA ARG A 248 -11.33 -21.63 -4.45
C ARG A 248 -12.55 -21.10 -5.19
N THR A 249 -12.61 -19.80 -5.36
CA THR A 249 -13.70 -19.06 -5.99
C THR A 249 -13.13 -18.13 -7.05
N ASP A 250 -14.00 -17.44 -7.78
CA ASP A 250 -13.59 -16.23 -8.48
C ASP A 250 -13.06 -15.24 -7.43
N ASP A 251 -11.78 -14.88 -7.50
CA ASP A 251 -11.16 -13.91 -6.60
C ASP A 251 -11.38 -12.48 -7.08
N GLY A 252 -12.13 -12.29 -8.18
CA GLY A 252 -12.49 -11.02 -8.79
C GLY A 252 -11.31 -10.37 -9.49
N CYS A 253 -10.41 -11.16 -10.06
CA CYS A 253 -9.26 -10.72 -10.84
C CYS A 253 -9.07 -11.61 -12.07
N ASP A 254 -9.10 -11.00 -13.25
CA ASP A 254 -8.95 -11.74 -14.52
C ASP A 254 -7.49 -12.15 -14.80
N ASP A 255 -6.53 -11.48 -14.16
CA ASP A 255 -5.09 -11.74 -14.31
C ASP A 255 -4.57 -12.82 -13.34
N THR A 256 -5.42 -13.36 -12.46
CA THR A 256 -5.11 -14.45 -11.53
C THR A 256 -5.77 -15.74 -12.02
N PRO A 257 -5.07 -16.55 -12.83
CA PRO A 257 -5.66 -17.81 -13.31
C PRO A 257 -5.98 -18.71 -12.13
N LYS A 258 -7.12 -19.41 -12.24
CA LYS A 258 -7.53 -20.35 -11.21
C LYS A 258 -6.50 -21.46 -11.04
N ASN A 259 -5.83 -21.49 -9.90
CA ASN A 259 -4.86 -22.53 -9.58
C ASN A 259 -5.61 -23.87 -9.30
N PRO A 260 -5.29 -24.97 -10.02
CA PRO A 260 -5.95 -26.26 -9.84
C PRO A 260 -5.57 -27.02 -8.55
N GLY A 261 -4.84 -26.38 -7.62
CA GLY A 261 -4.41 -26.98 -6.36
C GLY A 261 -2.93 -27.35 -6.32
N CYS A 262 -2.11 -26.68 -7.13
CA CYS A 262 -0.71 -27.01 -7.33
C CYS A 262 0.16 -26.05 -6.50
N TRP A 263 0.54 -26.53 -5.31
CA TRP A 263 1.22 -25.74 -4.28
C TRP A 263 2.75 -25.90 -4.35
N GLY A 264 3.23 -26.99 -4.93
CA GLY A 264 4.64 -27.30 -5.05
C GLY A 264 4.94 -28.25 -6.22
N PRO A 265 6.23 -28.38 -6.60
CA PRO A 265 6.67 -29.10 -7.80
C PRO A 265 6.36 -30.59 -7.83
N ASN A 266 5.99 -31.17 -6.70
CA ASN A 266 5.65 -32.60 -6.57
C ASN A 266 4.22 -32.82 -6.06
N ASP A 267 3.38 -31.78 -6.02
CA ASP A 267 2.01 -31.89 -5.55
C ASP A 267 1.07 -32.25 -6.72
N PRO A 268 0.44 -33.45 -6.73
CA PRO A 268 -0.59 -33.76 -7.70
C PRO A 268 -1.74 -32.74 -7.60
N PRO A 269 -2.37 -32.31 -8.71
CA PRO A 269 -2.34 -32.93 -10.04
C PRO A 269 -1.26 -32.40 -11.01
N CYS A 270 -0.40 -31.45 -10.63
CA CYS A 270 0.48 -30.79 -11.59
C CYS A 270 1.88 -31.40 -11.65
N ASN A 271 2.25 -31.91 -12.84
CA ASN A 271 3.65 -32.02 -13.26
C ASN A 271 3.96 -30.77 -14.10
N GLY A 272 4.46 -29.69 -13.49
CA GLY A 272 4.73 -28.45 -14.24
C GLY A 272 4.94 -27.21 -13.38
N ILE A 273 4.56 -26.06 -13.93
CA ILE A 273 4.72 -24.75 -13.28
C ILE A 273 3.74 -24.62 -12.11
N ASN A 274 4.25 -24.17 -10.96
CA ASN A 274 3.46 -23.95 -9.75
C ASN A 274 3.20 -22.46 -9.55
N SER A 275 2.06 -22.17 -8.92
CA SER A 275 1.77 -20.80 -8.52
C SER A 275 2.82 -20.28 -7.55
N ASN A 276 3.08 -18.99 -7.65
CA ASN A 276 3.81 -18.20 -6.67
C ASN A 276 2.95 -17.03 -6.14
N ASN A 277 1.65 -16.99 -6.49
CA ASN A 277 0.73 -15.94 -6.06
C ASN A 277 0.66 -15.93 -4.52
N MET A 278 0.64 -14.73 -3.92
CA MET A 278 0.58 -14.54 -2.47
C MET A 278 -0.68 -15.17 -1.87
N MET A 279 -1.79 -15.20 -2.60
CA MET A 279 -3.09 -15.70 -2.16
C MET A 279 -3.33 -17.19 -2.44
N ASP A 280 -2.30 -17.91 -2.87
CA ASP A 280 -2.30 -19.37 -2.96
C ASP A 280 -1.56 -20.01 -1.76
N TYR A 281 -1.67 -21.33 -1.61
CA TYR A 281 -0.98 -22.11 -0.56
C TYR A 281 0.41 -22.63 -0.98
N ASN A 282 1.04 -21.98 -1.96
CA ASN A 282 2.39 -22.32 -2.40
C ASN A 282 3.47 -21.85 -1.39
N THR A 283 4.69 -22.38 -1.53
CA THR A 283 5.79 -22.05 -0.60
C THR A 283 6.34 -20.62 -0.74
N CYS A 284 6.20 -19.97 -1.90
CA CYS A 284 6.82 -18.67 -2.16
C CYS A 284 6.00 -17.51 -1.59
N GLN A 285 4.71 -17.49 -1.93
CA GLN A 285 3.75 -16.41 -1.64
C GLN A 285 4.35 -15.02 -1.92
N CYS A 286 4.88 -14.86 -3.12
CA CYS A 286 5.83 -13.78 -3.45
C CYS A 286 5.43 -12.97 -4.68
N ALA A 287 4.28 -13.27 -5.30
CA ALA A 287 3.73 -12.51 -6.41
C ALA A 287 2.34 -11.96 -6.06
N ILE A 288 2.10 -10.70 -6.38
CA ILE A 288 0.80 -10.04 -6.30
C ILE A 288 0.53 -9.44 -7.68
N SER A 289 -0.61 -9.79 -8.28
CA SER A 289 -0.95 -9.33 -9.63
C SER A 289 -1.30 -7.83 -9.68
N PRO A 290 -1.23 -7.18 -10.85
CA PRO A 290 -1.76 -5.83 -11.06
C PRO A 290 -3.19 -5.68 -10.57
N CYS A 291 -4.09 -6.64 -10.81
CA CYS A 291 -5.45 -6.58 -10.30
C CYS A 291 -5.53 -6.64 -8.79
N GLN A 292 -4.84 -7.58 -8.17
CA GLN A 292 -4.80 -7.69 -6.70
C GLN A 292 -4.27 -6.39 -6.08
N LEU A 293 -3.23 -5.79 -6.67
CA LEU A 293 -2.72 -4.48 -6.25
C LEU A 293 -3.74 -3.37 -6.46
N GLY A 294 -4.43 -3.33 -7.59
CA GLY A 294 -5.49 -2.36 -7.86
C GLY A 294 -6.62 -2.44 -6.82
N LYS A 295 -7.05 -3.64 -6.44
CA LYS A 295 -8.06 -3.84 -5.39
C LYS A 295 -7.60 -3.35 -4.02
N ILE A 296 -6.35 -3.67 -3.63
CA ILE A 296 -5.75 -3.17 -2.39
C ILE A 296 -5.72 -1.63 -2.38
N HIS A 297 -5.24 -1.01 -3.45
CA HIS A 297 -5.11 0.45 -3.52
C HIS A 297 -6.45 1.16 -3.67
N ALA A 298 -7.43 0.56 -4.32
CA ALA A 298 -8.82 1.06 -4.32
C ALA A 298 -9.36 1.13 -2.89
N ASN A 299 -9.19 0.04 -2.12
CA ASN A 299 -9.59 -0.01 -0.72
C ASN A 299 -8.84 1.04 0.13
N PHE A 300 -7.55 1.26 -0.11
CA PHE A 300 -6.76 2.29 0.59
C PHE A 300 -7.23 3.72 0.32
N ASN A 301 -7.65 4.03 -0.90
CA ASN A 301 -8.08 5.40 -1.23
C ASN A 301 -9.57 5.65 -0.96
N MET A 302 -10.36 4.60 -0.70
CA MET A 302 -11.77 4.72 -0.32
C MET A 302 -11.93 5.26 1.11
N THR A 303 -12.50 6.46 1.24
CA THR A 303 -12.77 7.07 2.56
C THR A 303 -13.75 6.20 3.37
N GLY A 304 -13.41 5.96 4.64
CA GLY A 304 -14.23 5.16 5.55
C GLY A 304 -14.12 3.65 5.38
N SER A 305 -13.31 3.15 4.43
CA SER A 305 -13.03 1.72 4.35
C SER A 305 -12.21 1.25 5.56
N ARG A 306 -12.41 -0.01 5.97
CA ARG A 306 -11.62 -0.62 7.07
C ARG A 306 -10.14 -0.71 6.71
N GLN A 307 -9.83 -0.92 5.43
CA GLN A 307 -8.48 -1.02 4.91
C GLN A 307 -7.75 0.33 4.94
N ARG A 308 -8.46 1.44 4.70
CA ARG A 308 -7.90 2.77 4.89
C ARG A 308 -7.65 3.06 6.36
N ALA A 309 -8.55 2.64 7.24
CA ALA A 309 -8.42 2.89 8.68
C ALA A 309 -7.14 2.30 9.29
N VAL A 310 -6.60 1.21 8.72
CA VAL A 310 -5.34 0.61 9.19
C VAL A 310 -4.08 1.28 8.64
N LEU A 311 -4.18 2.28 7.77
CA LEU A 311 -3.02 2.99 7.24
C LEU A 311 -2.49 4.04 8.22
N GLN A 312 -1.18 4.25 8.19
CA GLN A 312 -0.59 5.49 8.70
C GLN A 312 -0.96 6.64 7.75
N GLU A 313 -1.52 7.71 8.31
CA GLU A 313 -2.02 8.88 7.60
C GLU A 313 -0.89 9.78 7.06
N LYS A 314 -0.10 9.24 6.13
CA LYS A 314 1.02 9.96 5.51
C LYS A 314 0.60 11.00 4.47
N TRP A 315 -0.64 10.94 3.99
CA TRP A 315 -1.15 11.91 3.01
C TRP A 315 -1.37 13.31 3.59
N CYS A 316 -1.40 13.45 4.92
CA CYS A 316 -1.48 14.75 5.60
C CYS A 316 -0.11 15.36 5.91
N ASP A 317 0.97 14.58 5.82
CA ASP A 317 2.35 15.03 6.09
C ASP A 317 2.95 15.62 4.80
N TYR A 318 2.91 16.95 4.63
CA TYR A 318 3.44 17.61 3.43
C TYR A 318 4.94 17.34 3.21
N ASP A 319 5.30 16.87 2.02
CA ASP A 319 6.65 16.62 1.54
C ASP A 319 7.00 17.58 0.38
N PRO A 320 7.82 18.63 0.63
CA PRO A 320 8.19 19.60 -0.39
C PRO A 320 9.20 19.06 -1.43
N TYR A 321 9.79 17.89 -1.18
CA TYR A 321 10.87 17.30 -1.99
C TYR A 321 10.37 16.23 -2.96
N ASN A 322 9.23 15.59 -2.68
CA ASN A 322 8.68 14.51 -3.51
C ASN A 322 7.47 14.96 -4.35
N ARG A 323 7.67 16.00 -5.17
CA ARG A 323 6.59 16.59 -5.98
C ARG A 323 6.13 15.65 -7.08
N ALA A 324 4.82 15.59 -7.33
CA ALA A 324 4.26 14.84 -8.44
C ALA A 324 4.40 15.65 -9.75
N HIS A 325 5.31 15.23 -10.63
CA HIS A 325 5.52 15.90 -11.93
C HIS A 325 4.69 15.24 -13.04
N ILE A 326 3.86 16.03 -13.71
CA ILE A 326 3.23 15.65 -14.98
C ILE A 326 4.19 16.10 -16.08
N ALA A 327 4.84 15.14 -16.73
CA ALA A 327 5.95 15.40 -17.63
C ALA A 327 5.54 16.22 -18.86
N ARG A 328 6.49 16.98 -19.41
CA ARG A 328 6.28 17.84 -20.59
C ARG A 328 5.65 17.08 -21.74
N ASN A 329 4.68 17.70 -22.41
CA ASN A 329 3.97 17.14 -23.57
C ASN A 329 3.31 15.77 -23.31
N THR A 330 2.99 15.45 -22.06
CA THR A 330 2.23 14.23 -21.71
C THR A 330 0.83 14.59 -21.24
N THR A 331 -0.10 13.63 -21.38
CA THR A 331 -1.41 13.71 -20.76
C THR A 331 -1.53 12.59 -19.74
N VAL A 332 -1.82 12.96 -18.50
CA VAL A 332 -2.06 12.02 -17.39
C VAL A 332 -3.49 12.22 -16.91
N THR A 333 -4.20 11.11 -16.70
CA THR A 333 -5.55 11.13 -16.13
C THR A 333 -5.53 10.41 -14.79
N PHE A 334 -5.90 11.14 -13.73
CA PHE A 334 -6.24 10.55 -12.43
C PHE A 334 -7.69 10.08 -12.51
N GLN A 335 -7.85 8.81 -12.90
CA GLN A 335 -9.15 8.16 -13.02
C GLN A 335 -9.78 7.93 -11.66
N GLY A 336 -9.04 7.35 -10.70
CA GLY A 336 -9.51 7.07 -9.33
C GLY A 336 -9.12 8.14 -8.31
N TYR A 337 -9.38 7.86 -7.03
CA TYR A 337 -8.95 8.69 -5.90
C TYR A 337 -7.43 8.69 -5.74
N HIS A 338 -6.84 9.87 -5.58
CA HIS A 338 -5.42 10.08 -5.36
C HIS A 338 -5.22 10.95 -4.12
N ASP A 339 -4.64 10.37 -3.06
CA ASP A 339 -4.23 11.14 -1.88
C ASP A 339 -2.71 11.31 -1.90
N LEU A 340 -2.27 12.47 -2.39
CA LEU A 340 -0.85 12.85 -2.48
C LEU A 340 -0.48 13.69 -1.26
N ASN A 341 0.80 13.71 -0.92
CA ASN A 341 1.32 14.48 0.21
C ASN A 341 2.27 15.60 -0.23
N SER A 342 2.21 16.04 -1.50
CA SER A 342 3.18 16.97 -2.07
C SER A 342 2.56 17.86 -3.15
N ASP A 343 3.34 18.83 -3.62
CA ASP A 343 2.96 19.67 -4.76
C ASP A 343 2.74 18.81 -6.01
N VAL A 344 1.77 19.21 -6.84
CA VAL A 344 1.59 18.68 -8.20
C VAL A 344 2.10 19.72 -9.19
N VAL A 345 3.05 19.35 -10.04
CA VAL A 345 3.64 20.25 -11.05
C VAL A 345 3.25 19.77 -12.44
N ILE A 346 2.43 20.56 -13.12
CA ILE A 346 2.06 20.33 -14.52
C ILE A 346 3.06 21.11 -15.38
N GLU A 347 3.93 20.37 -16.07
CA GLU A 347 4.98 20.95 -16.90
C GLU A 347 4.45 21.57 -18.20
N GLU A 348 5.33 22.28 -18.91
CA GLU A 348 5.03 22.87 -20.22
C GLU A 348 4.46 21.85 -21.20
N GLY A 349 3.33 22.18 -21.83
CA GLY A 349 2.62 21.32 -22.78
C GLY A 349 1.97 20.08 -22.14
N ALA A 350 2.09 19.90 -20.83
CA ALA A 350 1.50 18.76 -20.13
C ALA A 350 0.04 19.01 -19.78
N THR A 351 -0.75 17.94 -19.69
CA THR A 351 -2.15 18.00 -19.24
C THR A 351 -2.39 17.01 -18.10
N LEU A 352 -2.95 17.50 -17.00
CA LEU A 352 -3.51 16.66 -15.94
C LEU A 352 -5.03 16.71 -16.00
N ILE A 353 -5.67 15.54 -16.01
CA ILE A 353 -7.12 15.40 -15.95
C ILE A 353 -7.49 14.71 -14.63
N VAL A 354 -8.31 15.35 -13.80
CA VAL A 354 -8.80 14.82 -12.52
C VAL A 354 -10.27 14.46 -12.65
N ARG A 355 -10.61 13.18 -12.49
CA ARG A 355 -11.98 12.66 -12.69
C ARG A 355 -12.70 12.26 -11.41
N CYS A 356 -11.95 11.83 -10.41
CA CYS A 356 -12.46 11.54 -9.07
C CYS A 356 -11.84 12.53 -8.08
N ARG A 357 -11.31 12.07 -6.94
CA ARG A 357 -10.73 12.93 -5.91
C ARG A 357 -9.21 13.06 -6.11
N LEU A 358 -8.71 14.28 -6.07
CA LEU A 358 -7.31 14.59 -5.78
C LEU A 358 -7.25 15.28 -4.41
N ALA A 359 -6.73 14.59 -3.41
CA ALA A 359 -6.53 15.13 -2.08
C ALA A 359 -5.10 15.61 -1.87
N LEU A 360 -4.94 16.82 -1.33
CA LEU A 360 -3.66 17.47 -1.04
C LEU A 360 -3.62 17.94 0.42
N PRO A 361 -2.47 17.81 1.14
CA PRO A 361 -2.33 18.28 2.52
C PRO A 361 -2.30 19.81 2.59
N ALA A 362 -2.25 20.35 3.81
CA ALA A 362 -1.86 21.74 3.98
C ALA A 362 -0.49 22.00 3.33
N ASP A 363 -0.25 23.26 2.94
CA ASP A 363 0.96 23.74 2.26
C ASP A 363 1.21 23.20 0.83
N ALA A 364 0.52 22.14 0.41
CA ALA A 364 0.60 21.64 -0.96
C ALA A 364 -0.23 22.49 -1.93
N ARG A 365 0.29 22.66 -3.15
CA ARG A 365 -0.37 23.37 -4.25
C ARG A 365 -0.28 22.61 -5.58
N ILE A 366 -1.13 23.01 -6.51
CA ILE A 366 -0.98 22.61 -7.91
C ILE A 366 -0.33 23.77 -8.67
N ILE A 367 0.82 23.50 -9.31
CA ILE A 367 1.57 24.46 -10.10
C ILE A 367 1.33 24.15 -11.59
N VAL A 368 0.69 25.08 -12.29
CA VAL A 368 0.47 24.98 -13.74
C VAL A 368 1.47 25.87 -14.47
N ARG A 369 2.52 25.25 -15.04
CA ARG A 369 3.56 25.97 -15.77
C ARG A 369 3.03 26.53 -17.11
N PRO A 370 3.73 27.50 -17.74
CA PRO A 370 3.33 28.04 -19.04
C PRO A 370 3.02 26.95 -20.06
N GLY A 371 1.84 27.00 -20.68
CA GLY A 371 1.39 26.02 -21.67
C GLY A 371 0.96 24.66 -21.08
N GLY A 372 1.06 24.47 -19.77
CA GLY A 372 0.47 23.32 -19.06
C GLY A 372 -1.03 23.53 -18.85
N THR A 373 -1.78 22.44 -18.71
CA THR A 373 -3.24 22.47 -18.51
C THR A 373 -3.66 21.56 -17.36
N LEU A 374 -4.44 22.10 -16.42
CA LEU A 374 -5.21 21.33 -15.45
C LEU A 374 -6.68 21.25 -15.91
N ILE A 375 -7.24 20.04 -15.97
CA ILE A 375 -8.65 19.81 -16.26
C ILE A 375 -9.29 19.08 -15.08
N ILE A 376 -10.30 19.69 -14.47
CA ILE A 376 -11.10 19.11 -13.39
C ILE A 376 -12.42 18.65 -14.02
N ASP A 377 -12.49 17.37 -14.32
CA ASP A 377 -13.50 16.77 -15.19
C ASP A 377 -14.45 15.89 -14.38
N GLY A 378 -15.45 16.52 -13.75
CA GLY A 378 -16.38 15.85 -12.83
C GLY A 378 -15.78 15.44 -11.48
N GLY A 379 -14.47 15.61 -11.30
CA GLY A 379 -13.74 15.31 -10.07
C GLY A 379 -13.73 16.45 -9.04
N THR A 380 -13.10 16.18 -7.90
CA THR A 380 -12.94 17.12 -6.79
C THR A 380 -11.47 17.24 -6.39
N ILE A 381 -10.96 18.45 -6.31
CA ILE A 381 -9.66 18.74 -5.69
C ILE A 381 -9.92 19.35 -4.32
N THR A 382 -9.39 18.73 -3.28
CA THR A 382 -9.69 19.09 -1.88
C THR A 382 -8.55 18.78 -0.92
N ASN A 383 -8.68 19.20 0.32
CA ASN A 383 -8.01 18.65 1.48
C ASN A 383 -8.94 17.65 2.19
N ILE A 384 -8.40 16.55 2.73
CA ILE A 384 -9.18 15.55 3.50
C ILE A 384 -8.68 15.39 4.94
N CYS A 385 -7.74 16.24 5.35
CA CYS A 385 -7.06 16.22 6.64
C CYS A 385 -7.70 17.19 7.66
N GLY A 386 -8.78 17.89 7.27
CA GLY A 386 -9.46 18.88 8.10
C GLY A 386 -8.83 20.27 8.05
N GLU A 387 -7.96 20.53 7.08
CA GLU A 387 -7.29 21.82 6.86
C GLU A 387 -7.60 22.37 5.46
N GLU A 388 -6.93 23.45 5.06
CA GLU A 388 -6.96 23.96 3.69
C GLU A 388 -5.62 23.73 2.98
N TRP A 389 -5.67 23.32 1.71
CA TRP A 389 -4.48 23.28 0.86
C TRP A 389 -4.25 24.66 0.21
N GLU A 390 -3.06 24.92 -0.34
CA GLU A 390 -2.69 26.29 -0.77
C GLU A 390 -3.46 26.79 -1.99
N GLY A 391 -3.97 25.89 -2.85
CA GLY A 391 -4.71 26.23 -4.07
C GLY A 391 -3.88 26.06 -5.35
N ILE A 392 -4.37 26.65 -6.44
CA ILE A 392 -3.81 26.47 -7.78
C ILE A 392 -2.97 27.69 -8.17
N GLU A 393 -1.66 27.50 -8.33
CA GLU A 393 -0.70 28.52 -8.75
C GLU A 393 -0.43 28.41 -10.26
N VAL A 394 -0.91 29.39 -11.05
CA VAL A 394 -0.70 29.45 -12.49
C VAL A 394 0.47 30.37 -12.82
N TRP A 395 1.34 29.92 -13.72
CA TRP A 395 2.53 30.66 -14.13
C TRP A 395 2.36 31.22 -15.54
N GLU A 396 2.87 32.42 -15.76
CA GLU A 396 2.94 33.08 -17.06
C GLU A 396 4.39 33.43 -17.42
N SER A 397 4.81 33.07 -18.63
CA SER A 397 6.13 33.44 -19.16
C SER A 397 6.17 34.93 -19.51
N ILE A 398 6.99 35.70 -18.80
CA ILE A 398 7.15 37.15 -19.07
C ILE A 398 7.65 37.41 -20.50
N LYS A 399 8.46 36.49 -21.04
CA LYS A 399 9.04 36.64 -22.38
C LYS A 399 8.04 36.34 -23.49
N TYR A 400 7.18 35.34 -23.29
CA TYR A 400 6.33 34.80 -24.35
C TYR A 400 4.83 35.08 -24.17
N GLY A 401 4.41 35.58 -23.00
CA GLY A 401 2.99 35.78 -22.66
C GLY A 401 2.19 34.47 -22.58
N ILE A 402 2.88 33.33 -22.49
CA ILE A 402 2.23 32.00 -22.42
C ILE A 402 1.89 31.74 -20.94
N LYS A 403 0.61 31.52 -20.65
CA LYS A 403 0.09 31.20 -19.32
C LYS A 403 -0.25 29.71 -19.21
N GLY A 404 -0.24 29.15 -18.01
CA GLY A 404 -0.89 27.88 -17.74
C GLY A 404 -2.42 28.02 -17.77
N GLU A 405 -3.13 26.92 -18.03
CA GLU A 405 -4.59 26.92 -18.14
C GLU A 405 -5.24 26.00 -17.10
N VAL A 406 -6.41 26.41 -16.60
CA VAL A 406 -7.24 25.61 -15.70
C VAL A 406 -8.66 25.58 -16.23
N LYS A 407 -9.19 24.37 -16.41
CA LYS A 407 -10.50 24.10 -17.00
C LYS A 407 -11.34 23.25 -16.08
N VAL A 408 -12.61 23.57 -15.96
CA VAL A 408 -13.60 22.76 -15.25
C VAL A 408 -14.61 22.23 -16.26
N ALA A 409 -14.86 20.92 -16.21
CA ALA A 409 -15.85 20.21 -17.00
C ALA A 409 -16.72 19.32 -16.11
N ARG A 410 -17.94 19.00 -16.57
CA ARG A 410 -18.89 18.09 -15.88
C ARG A 410 -19.11 18.40 -14.38
N GLY A 411 -19.05 19.68 -14.01
CA GLY A 411 -19.25 20.12 -12.62
C GLY A 411 -18.12 19.73 -11.68
N GLY A 412 -16.87 19.68 -12.18
CA GLY A 412 -15.69 19.54 -11.35
C GLY A 412 -15.60 20.63 -10.26
N ILE A 413 -15.02 20.27 -9.11
CA ILE A 413 -15.05 21.08 -7.89
C ILE A 413 -13.63 21.31 -7.38
N VAL A 414 -13.37 22.53 -6.92
CA VAL A 414 -12.23 22.88 -6.08
C VAL A 414 -12.77 23.37 -4.75
N GLU A 415 -12.34 22.74 -3.66
CA GLU A 415 -12.80 23.10 -2.31
C GLU A 415 -11.66 22.99 -1.29
N ASN A 416 -11.90 23.55 -0.10
CA ASN A 416 -10.94 23.59 1.01
C ASN A 416 -9.56 24.12 0.58
N ALA A 417 -9.54 25.12 -0.30
CA ALA A 417 -8.33 25.76 -0.80
C ALA A 417 -8.24 27.18 -0.23
N ARG A 418 -7.11 27.48 0.43
CA ARG A 418 -6.86 28.76 1.11
C ARG A 418 -6.94 29.95 0.15
N ASN A 419 -6.35 29.80 -1.04
CA ASN A 419 -6.33 30.84 -2.06
C ASN A 419 -7.34 30.55 -3.19
N PHE A 420 -8.60 30.25 -2.83
CA PHE A 420 -9.66 29.97 -3.79
C PHE A 420 -11.00 30.58 -3.35
N THR A 421 -11.18 31.89 -3.54
CA THR A 421 -12.43 32.57 -3.16
C THR A 421 -13.61 32.13 -4.02
N ARG A 422 -14.63 31.55 -3.35
CA ARG A 422 -15.95 31.18 -3.88
C ARG A 422 -16.82 32.43 -4.10
N LYS A 423 -17.43 32.58 -5.28
CA LYS A 423 -18.58 33.45 -5.52
C LYS A 423 -19.79 32.58 -5.79
N THR A 424 -20.67 32.45 -4.79
CA THR A 424 -22.04 32.00 -5.01
C THR A 424 -22.70 32.92 -6.03
N LEU A 425 -22.93 32.43 -7.24
CA LEU A 425 -23.94 32.99 -8.13
C LEU A 425 -25.28 32.40 -7.69
N GLU A 426 -26.09 33.24 -7.05
CA GLU A 426 -27.53 33.01 -6.99
C GLU A 426 -28.06 33.04 -8.43
N GLU A 427 -28.67 31.94 -8.86
CA GLU A 427 -30.00 31.90 -9.50
C GLU A 427 -30.58 30.48 -9.44
#